data_AF-A0ABD5S4G9-F1
#
_entry.id   AF-A0ABD5S4G9-F1
#
_cell.length_a   1.000
_cell.length_b   1.000
_cell.length_c   1.000
_cell.angle_alpha   90.00
_cell.angle_beta   90.00
_cell.angle_gamma   90.00
#
_symmetry.space_group_name_H-M   'P 1'
#
loop_
_entity.id
_entity.type
_entity.pdbx_description
1 polymer ?
#
loop_
_entity_poly.entity_id
_entity_poly.type
_entity_poly.pdbx_seq_one_letter_code
_entity_poly.pdbx_strand_id
1 'polypeptide(L)' 'DEEREAANLRLRIGFVLLVGLSAGLVSLQASPTPLQFVGAVLAGLVVGALLILWLVRSYRKSLL' A
#
# COMPACT_ATOMS: atom_id res chain seq x y z
N ASP A 1 -21.26 -7.76 -10.82
CA ASP A 1 -19.91 -8.10 -10.30
C ASP A 1 -18.85 -7.08 -10.67
N GLU A 2 -18.82 -6.57 -11.90
CA GLU A 2 -17.86 -5.53 -12.34
C GLU A 2 -17.82 -4.28 -11.45
N GLU A 3 -18.97 -3.75 -11.01
CA GLU A 3 -19.01 -2.60 -10.09
C GLU A 3 -18.35 -2.90 -8.74
N ARG A 4 -18.55 -4.11 -8.21
CA ARG A 4 -17.94 -4.56 -6.96
C ARG A 4 -16.44 -4.74 -7.13
N GLU A 5 -15.99 -5.26 -8.26
CA GLU A 5 -14.57 -5.38 -8.60
C GLU A 5 -13.90 -4.01 -8.73
N ALA A 6 -14.54 -3.07 -9.41
CA ALA A 6 -14.06 -1.70 -9.54
C ALA A 6 -13.98 -0.96 -8.19
N ALA A 7 -15.01 -1.12 -7.33
CA ALA A 7 -15.01 -0.57 -5.99
C ALA A 7 -13.88 -1.16 -5.13
N ASN A 8 -13.70 -2.48 -5.18
CA ASN A 8 -12.61 -3.16 -4.48
C ASN A 8 -11.23 -2.72 -4.99
N LEU A 9 -11.07 -2.52 -6.30
CA LEU A 9 -9.83 -2.03 -6.88
C LEU A 9 -9.50 -0.62 -6.37
N ARG A 10 -10.48 0.29 -6.36
CA ARG A 10 -10.30 1.65 -5.84
C ARG A 10 -9.89 1.64 -4.36
N LEU A 11 -10.52 0.80 -3.54
CA LEU A 11 -10.17 0.66 -2.13
C LEU A 11 -8.74 0.15 -1.94
N ARG A 12 -8.32 -0.86 -2.72
CA ARG A 12 -6.94 -1.39 -2.67
C ARG A 12 -5.92 -0.33 -3.07
N ILE A 13 -6.18 0.40 -4.15
CA ILE A 13 -5.31 1.50 -4.60
C ILE A 13 -5.22 2.57 -3.52
N GLY A 14 -6.37 3.01 -2.98
CA GLY A 14 -6.42 4.00 -1.91
C GLY A 14 -5.62 3.56 -0.68
N PHE A 15 -5.76 2.30 -0.25
CA PHE A 15 -4.99 1.75 0.85
C PHE A 15 -3.47 1.80 0.59
N VAL A 16 -3.02 1.34 -0.58
CA VAL A 16 -1.59 1.36 -0.93
C VAL A 16 -1.04 2.79 -0.94
N LEU A 17 -1.78 3.73 -1.54
CA LEU A 17 -1.40 5.15 -1.56
C LEU A 17 -1.33 5.75 -0.15
N LEU A 18 -2.28 5.42 0.72
CA LEU A 18 -2.29 5.87 2.11
C LEU A 18 -1.06 5.36 2.87
N VAL A 19 -0.67 4.10 2.71
CA VAL A 19 0.54 3.54 3.34
C VAL A 19 1.80 4.23 2.82
N GLY A 20 1.92 4.42 1.49
CA GLY A 20 3.05 5.13 0.89
C GLY A 20 3.18 6.57 1.37
N LEU A 21 2.09 7.32 1.33
CA LEU A 21 2.08 8.71 1.79
C LEU A 21 2.36 8.80 3.28
N SER A 22 1.79 7.90 4.09
CA SER A 22 2.06 7.83 5.53
C SER A 22 3.54 7.58 5.82
N ALA A 23 4.18 6.64 5.13
CA ALA A 23 5.62 6.39 5.28
C ALA A 23 6.46 7.63 4.95
N GLY A 24 6.11 8.34 3.87
CA GLY A 24 6.73 9.62 3.53
C GLY A 24 6.56 10.67 4.62
N LEU A 25 5.33 10.89 5.10
CA LEU A 25 5.04 11.85 6.17
C LEU A 25 5.77 11.50 7.47
N VAL A 26 5.79 10.22 7.85
CA VAL A 26 6.51 9.73 9.03
C VAL A 26 8.01 10.02 8.89
N SER A 27 8.58 9.83 7.69
CA SER A 27 10.00 10.07 7.45
C SER A 27 10.41 11.52 7.68
N LEU A 28 9.52 12.50 7.42
CA LEU A 28 9.80 13.93 7.63
C LEU A 28 10.14 14.27 9.08
N GLN A 29 9.67 13.47 10.04
CA GLN A 29 10.00 13.62 11.46
C GLN A 29 11.49 13.35 11.75
N ALA A 30 12.19 12.66 10.86
CA ALA A 30 13.62 12.35 10.97
C ALA A 30 14.51 13.26 10.10
N SER A 31 13.97 14.37 9.59
CA SER A 31 14.70 15.32 8.72
C SER A 31 15.42 14.62 7.54
N PRO A 32 14.68 13.88 6.68
CA PRO A 32 15.28 13.05 5.66
C PRO A 32 15.85 13.90 4.52
N THR A 33 16.85 13.39 3.83
CA THR A 33 17.21 13.96 2.51
C THR A 33 16.07 13.75 1.52
N PRO A 34 15.97 14.54 0.43
CA PRO A 34 14.91 14.35 -0.57
C PRO A 34 14.88 12.92 -1.15
N LEU A 35 16.06 12.31 -1.32
CA LEU A 35 16.17 10.93 -1.79
C LEU A 35 15.64 9.92 -0.76
N GLN A 36 15.90 10.13 0.52
CA GLN A 36 15.36 9.28 1.60
C GLN A 36 13.84 9.42 1.72
N PHE A 37 13.29 10.62 1.54
CA PHE A 37 11.83 10.84 1.53
C PHE A 37 11.16 10.05 0.39
N VAL A 38 11.68 10.16 -0.84
CA VAL A 38 11.19 9.40 -1.99
C VAL A 38 11.33 7.90 -1.74
N GLY A 39 12.47 7.47 -1.18
CA GLY A 39 12.70 6.09 -0.78
C GLY A 39 11.66 5.59 0.23
N ALA A 40 11.31 6.40 1.24
CA ALA A 40 10.30 6.05 2.23
C ALA A 40 8.89 5.91 1.62
N VAL A 41 8.51 6.82 0.72
CA VAL A 41 7.23 6.73 0.00
C VAL A 41 7.18 5.45 -0.85
N LEU A 42 8.22 5.20 -1.65
CA LEU A 42 8.31 4.01 -2.49
C LEU A 42 8.30 2.72 -1.66
N ALA A 43 9.05 2.67 -0.56
CA ALA A 43 9.04 1.54 0.37
C ALA A 43 7.65 1.31 0.97
N GLY A 44 6.96 2.38 1.38
CA GLY A 44 5.59 2.30 1.88
C GLY A 44 4.60 1.79 0.82
N LEU A 45 4.71 2.24 -0.43
CA LEU A 45 3.89 1.72 -1.54
C LEU A 45 4.14 0.22 -1.78
N VAL A 46 5.40 -0.21 -1.76
CA VAL A 46 5.76 -1.63 -1.89
C VAL A 46 5.18 -2.44 -0.73
N VAL A 47 5.31 -1.96 0.50
CA VAL A 47 4.74 -2.64 1.68
C VAL A 47 3.21 -2.72 1.58
N GLY A 48 2.53 -1.63 1.24
CA GLY A 48 1.09 -1.61 1.03
C GLY A 48 0.65 -2.63 -0.03
N ALA A 49 1.37 -2.70 -1.16
CA ALA A 49 1.10 -3.66 -2.22
C ALA A 49 1.33 -5.10 -1.76
N LEU A 50 2.42 -5.38 -1.03
CA LEU A 50 2.70 -6.70 -0.47
C LEU A 50 1.63 -7.14 0.52
N LEU A 51 1.11 -6.23 1.35
CA LEU A 51 0.00 -6.52 2.27
C LEU A 51 -1.26 -6.92 1.51
N ILE A 52 -1.63 -6.19 0.45
CA ILE A 52 -2.78 -6.56 -0.39
C ILE A 52 -2.56 -7.90 -1.09
N LEU A 53 -1.37 -8.12 -1.65
CA LEU A 53 -1.01 -9.39 -2.30
C LEU A 53 -1.10 -10.56 -1.31
N TRP A 54 -0.56 -10.40 -0.12
CA TRP A 54 -0.63 -11.38 0.95
C TRP A 54 -2.08 -11.64 1.36
N LEU A 55 -2.88 -10.60 1.55
CA LEU A 55 -4.28 -10.69 1.90
C LEU A 55 -5.08 -11.49 0.87
N VAL A 56 -4.97 -11.12 -0.41
CA VAL A 56 -5.64 -11.82 -1.52
C VAL A 56 -5.16 -13.27 -1.65
N ARG A 57 -3.85 -13.50 -1.48
CA ARG A 57 -3.26 -14.84 -1.49
C ARG A 57 -3.77 -15.70 -0.33
N SER A 58 -3.96 -15.11 0.85
CA SER A 58 -4.39 -15.79 2.08
C SER A 58 -5.85 -16.22 1.99
N TYR A 59 -6.77 -15.32 1.61
CA TYR A 59 -8.18 -15.66 1.44
C TYR A 59 -8.43 -16.74 0.37
N ARG A 60 -7.57 -16.82 -0.65
CA ARG A 60 -7.64 -17.92 -1.63
C ARG A 60 -7.33 -19.29 -1.02
N LYS A 61 -6.51 -19.34 0.04
CA LYS A 61 -6.12 -20.61 0.70
C LYS A 61 -7.18 -21.12 1.67
N SER A 62 -8.05 -20.27 2.24
CA SER A 62 -9.05 -20.72 3.23
C SER A 62 -10.32 -21.34 2.60
N LEU A 63 -10.38 -21.42 1.27
CA LEU A 63 -11.50 -21.97 0.48
C LEU A 63 -11.15 -23.30 -0.20
N LEU A 64 -9.93 -23.82 0.04
CA LEU A 64 -9.44 -25.15 -0.37
C LEU A 64 -9.24 -26.00 0.89
#